data_AF-A0A5E4JKE7-F1
#
_entry.id   AF-A0A5E4JKE7-F1
#
_cell.length_a   1.000
_cell.length_b   1.000
_cell.length_c   1.000
_cell.angle_alpha   90.00
_cell.angle_beta   90.00
_cell.angle_gamma   90.00
#
_symmetry.space_group_name_H-M   'P 1'
#
loop_
_entity.id
_entity.type
_entity.pdbx_description
1 polymer ?
#
loop_
_entity_poly.entity_id
_entity_poly.type
_entity_poly.pdbx_seq_one_letter_code
_entity_poly.pdbx_strand_id
1 'polypeptide(L)'
;MELERLDDLKAAVSGDNPDWEFVDSAIPQISKDAGYFTWAFNRGIRDPDENVRDLAVSIIEKSEIPEDVFAKIRFALNAIMTDKDAGEFVRIRAAFALANHGPGIYKNDVKEKLDEVRTNRKYMETEPDLVRSANAYCQTLSPKRVTAR
;
A
#
# COMPACT_ATOMS: atom_id res chain seq x y z
N MET A 1 -8.20 -20.66 11.40
CA MET A 1 -8.10 -20.49 9.93
C MET A 1 -9.15 -19.47 9.57
N GLU A 2 -8.83 -18.19 9.76
CA GLU A 2 -9.70 -17.05 9.41
C GLU A 2 -9.43 -16.67 7.94
N LEU A 3 -9.86 -17.52 6.99
CA LEU A 3 -9.91 -17.12 5.57
C LEU A 3 -11.35 -16.86 5.11
N GLU A 4 -12.36 -17.20 5.90
CA GLU A 4 -13.77 -16.87 5.60
C GLU A 4 -13.97 -15.36 5.44
N ARG A 5 -13.30 -14.57 6.29
CA ARG A 5 -13.35 -13.11 6.22
C ARG A 5 -12.60 -12.52 5.01
N LEU A 6 -11.72 -13.28 4.35
CA LEU A 6 -11.07 -12.83 3.13
C LEU A 6 -12.07 -12.79 1.96
N ASP A 7 -12.95 -13.76 1.86
CA ASP A 7 -13.99 -13.77 0.82
C ASP A 7 -14.97 -12.62 1.03
N ASP A 8 -15.33 -12.33 2.28
CA ASP A 8 -16.14 -11.15 2.63
C ASP A 8 -15.45 -9.83 2.26
N LEU A 9 -14.15 -9.70 2.56
CA LEU A 9 -13.37 -8.50 2.20
C LEU A 9 -13.25 -8.33 0.69
N LYS A 10 -13.03 -9.43 -0.04
CA LYS A 10 -13.01 -9.41 -1.51
C LYS A 10 -14.37 -9.00 -2.06
N ALA A 11 -15.45 -9.59 -1.57
CA ALA A 11 -16.80 -9.24 -1.97
C ALA A 11 -17.15 -7.77 -1.66
N ALA A 12 -16.64 -7.23 -0.54
CA ALA A 12 -16.84 -5.84 -0.16
C ALA A 12 -16.12 -4.84 -1.08
N VAL A 13 -14.95 -5.20 -1.62
CA VAL A 13 -14.19 -4.33 -2.54
C VAL A 13 -14.54 -4.56 -4.02
N SER A 14 -15.16 -5.69 -4.35
CA SER A 14 -15.56 -6.02 -5.72
C SER A 14 -16.98 -5.51 -6.03
N GLY A 15 -17.19 -5.02 -7.24
CA GLY A 15 -18.49 -4.55 -7.73
C GLY A 15 -18.63 -3.03 -7.85
N ASP A 16 -19.83 -2.57 -8.21
CA ASP A 16 -20.08 -1.16 -8.58
C ASP A 16 -20.11 -0.18 -7.39
N ASN A 17 -20.23 -0.69 -6.16
CA ASN A 17 -20.29 0.13 -4.95
C ASN A 17 -19.46 -0.50 -3.81
N PRO A 18 -18.12 -0.36 -3.86
CA PRO A 18 -17.24 -0.97 -2.88
C PRO A 18 -17.39 -0.34 -1.49
N ASP A 19 -17.44 -1.18 -0.46
CA ASP A 19 -17.49 -0.77 0.95
C ASP A 19 -16.08 -0.67 1.54
N TRP A 20 -15.38 0.39 1.14
CA TRP A 20 -14.03 0.68 1.63
C TRP A 20 -13.99 1.03 3.12
N GLU A 21 -15.08 1.54 3.69
CA GLU A 21 -15.16 1.85 5.13
C GLU A 21 -15.10 0.56 5.97
N PHE A 22 -15.87 -0.45 5.59
CA PHE A 22 -15.79 -1.78 6.20
C PHE A 22 -14.37 -2.36 6.09
N VAL A 23 -13.78 -2.28 4.91
CA VAL A 23 -12.46 -2.86 4.61
C VAL A 23 -11.36 -2.16 5.40
N ASP A 24 -11.32 -0.82 5.39
CA ASP A 24 -10.34 -0.03 6.13
C ASP A 24 -10.43 -0.27 7.64
N SER A 25 -11.63 -0.49 8.17
CA SER A 25 -11.82 -0.84 9.58
C SER A 25 -11.24 -2.23 9.94
N ALA A 26 -11.19 -3.16 8.98
CA ALA A 26 -10.71 -4.52 9.18
C ALA A 26 -9.20 -4.66 8.99
N ILE A 27 -8.58 -3.86 8.11
CA ILE A 27 -7.16 -3.95 7.75
C ILE A 27 -6.21 -4.00 8.97
N PRO A 28 -6.34 -3.13 10.00
CA PRO A 28 -5.45 -3.15 11.16
C PRO A 28 -5.47 -4.45 11.98
N GLN A 29 -6.54 -5.23 11.89
CA GLN A 29 -6.67 -6.51 12.56
C GLN A 29 -6.07 -7.63 11.70
N ILE A 30 -6.47 -7.70 10.43
CA ILE A 30 -6.05 -8.78 9.52
C ILE A 30 -4.57 -8.69 9.13
N SER A 31 -3.98 -7.48 9.12
CA SER A 31 -2.56 -7.30 8.78
C SER A 31 -1.60 -7.90 9.80
N LYS A 32 -2.10 -8.28 10.99
CA LYS A 32 -1.35 -8.97 12.03
C LYS A 32 -1.31 -10.49 11.82
N ASP A 33 -2.15 -11.02 10.95
CA ASP A 33 -2.23 -12.44 10.64
C ASP A 33 -1.40 -12.76 9.39
N ALA A 34 -0.42 -13.65 9.55
CA ALA A 34 0.52 -14.05 8.51
C ALA A 34 -0.17 -14.70 7.29
N GLY A 35 -1.37 -15.27 7.45
CA GLY A 35 -2.20 -15.84 6.39
C GLY A 35 -2.67 -14.78 5.40
N TYR A 36 -3.12 -13.62 5.87
CA TYR A 36 -3.55 -12.51 5.00
C TYR A 36 -2.36 -11.91 4.26
N PHE A 37 -1.22 -11.71 4.93
CA PHE A 37 0.01 -11.30 4.26
C PHE A 37 0.42 -12.33 3.18
N THR A 38 0.41 -13.61 3.51
CA THR A 38 0.76 -14.70 2.58
C THR A 38 -0.16 -14.72 1.37
N TRP A 39 -1.46 -14.49 1.55
CA TRP A 39 -2.40 -14.35 0.46
C TRP A 39 -2.12 -13.11 -0.39
N ALA A 40 -1.98 -11.95 0.25
CA ALA A 40 -1.77 -10.67 -0.42
C ALA A 40 -0.53 -10.75 -1.33
N PHE A 41 0.56 -11.27 -0.78
CA PHE A 41 1.82 -11.44 -1.50
C PHE A 41 1.74 -12.46 -2.64
N ASN A 42 1.18 -13.65 -2.40
CA ASN A 42 1.22 -14.72 -3.40
C ASN A 42 0.14 -14.60 -4.48
N ARG A 43 -1.03 -14.03 -4.14
CA ARG A 43 -2.22 -14.03 -4.98
C ARG A 43 -2.80 -12.64 -5.15
N GLY A 44 -3.05 -11.91 -4.07
CA GLY A 44 -3.79 -10.65 -4.10
C GLY A 44 -3.19 -9.58 -5.02
N ILE A 45 -1.87 -9.38 -4.99
CA ILE A 45 -1.20 -8.40 -5.88
C ILE A 45 -1.28 -8.73 -7.38
N ARG A 46 -1.73 -9.94 -7.74
CA ARG A 46 -1.90 -10.40 -9.13
C ARG A 46 -3.37 -10.60 -9.51
N ASP A 47 -4.30 -10.19 -8.65
CA ASP A 47 -5.72 -10.36 -8.92
C ASP A 47 -6.13 -9.49 -10.13
N PRO A 48 -7.00 -9.98 -11.05
CA PRO A 48 -7.48 -9.18 -12.16
C PRO A 48 -8.27 -7.94 -11.72
N ASP A 49 -8.93 -7.98 -10.56
CA ASP A 49 -9.69 -6.84 -10.02
C ASP A 49 -8.74 -5.83 -9.35
N GLU A 50 -8.80 -4.56 -9.78
CA GLU A 50 -7.95 -3.50 -9.24
C GLU A 50 -8.22 -3.21 -7.77
N ASN A 51 -9.47 -3.34 -7.32
CA ASN A 51 -9.83 -3.12 -5.92
C ASN A 51 -9.29 -4.24 -5.03
N VAL A 52 -9.25 -5.48 -5.55
CA VAL A 52 -8.61 -6.59 -4.84
C VAL A 52 -7.09 -6.40 -4.76
N ARG A 53 -6.47 -5.85 -5.81
CA ARG A 53 -5.04 -5.48 -5.76
C ARG A 53 -4.79 -4.36 -4.75
N ASP A 54 -5.64 -3.33 -4.69
CA ASP A 54 -5.53 -2.27 -3.67
C ASP A 54 -5.61 -2.89 -2.27
N LEU A 55 -6.62 -3.71 -1.98
CA LEU A 55 -6.74 -4.43 -0.72
C LEU A 55 -5.47 -5.22 -0.38
N ALA A 56 -4.93 -5.97 -1.34
CA ALA A 56 -3.72 -6.76 -1.13
C ALA A 56 -2.51 -5.87 -0.78
N VAL A 57 -2.31 -4.77 -1.49
CA VAL A 57 -1.21 -3.85 -1.22
C VAL A 57 -1.40 -3.11 0.10
N SER A 58 -2.63 -2.76 0.46
CA SER A 58 -2.98 -2.16 1.75
C SER A 58 -2.73 -3.11 2.92
N ILE A 59 -3.01 -4.41 2.76
CA ILE A 59 -2.61 -5.44 3.74
C ILE A 59 -1.09 -5.49 3.88
N ILE A 60 -0.34 -5.51 2.76
CA ILE A 60 1.14 -5.53 2.78
C ILE A 60 1.67 -4.27 3.47
N GLU A 61 1.13 -3.09 3.17
CA GLU A 61 1.50 -1.82 3.79
C GLU A 61 1.39 -1.91 5.32
N LYS A 62 0.27 -2.42 5.83
CA LYS A 62 -0.03 -2.46 7.28
C LYS A 62 0.48 -3.69 8.02
N SER A 63 1.04 -4.67 7.31
CA SER A 63 1.60 -5.87 7.94
C SER A 63 2.93 -5.54 8.60
N GLU A 64 3.32 -6.27 9.64
CA GLU A 64 4.68 -6.24 10.18
C GLU A 64 5.52 -7.29 9.43
N ILE A 65 6.42 -6.85 8.54
CA ILE A 65 7.17 -7.72 7.64
C ILE A 65 8.67 -7.63 7.98
N PRO A 66 9.33 -8.75 8.32
CA PRO A 66 10.78 -8.77 8.48
C PRO A 66 11.50 -8.33 7.18
N GLU A 67 12.61 -7.59 7.29
CA GLU A 67 13.34 -7.06 6.12
C GLU A 67 13.80 -8.15 5.15
N ASP A 68 14.19 -9.33 5.62
CA ASP A 68 14.60 -10.46 4.78
C ASP A 68 13.43 -11.03 3.95
N VAL A 69 12.20 -10.88 4.45
CA VAL A 69 10.96 -11.20 3.73
C VAL A 69 10.60 -10.05 2.79
N PHE A 70 10.61 -8.80 3.28
CA PHE A 70 10.22 -7.63 2.48
C PHE A 70 11.15 -7.40 1.29
N ALA A 71 12.45 -7.67 1.44
CA ALA A 71 13.42 -7.57 0.35
C ALA A 71 13.03 -8.40 -0.88
N LYS A 72 12.32 -9.53 -0.70
CA LYS A 72 11.85 -10.40 -1.79
C LYS A 72 10.67 -9.81 -2.55
N ILE A 73 9.91 -8.90 -1.95
CA ILE A 73 8.67 -8.35 -2.51
C ILE A 73 8.85 -6.91 -3.01
N ARG A 74 9.91 -6.24 -2.54
CA ARG A 74 10.24 -4.85 -2.88
C ARG A 74 10.26 -4.57 -4.38
N PHE A 75 10.88 -5.46 -5.17
CA PHE A 75 10.89 -5.34 -6.64
C PHE A 75 9.48 -5.41 -7.23
N ALA A 76 8.63 -6.32 -6.74
CA ALA A 76 7.26 -6.47 -7.22
C ALA A 76 6.40 -5.25 -6.89
N LEU A 77 6.53 -4.69 -5.68
CA LEU A 77 5.85 -3.44 -5.31
C LEU A 77 6.29 -2.26 -6.18
N ASN A 78 7.59 -2.16 -6.51
CA ASN A 78 8.06 -1.12 -7.42
C ASN A 78 7.51 -1.31 -8.85
N ALA A 79 7.45 -2.56 -9.33
CA ALA A 79 6.84 -2.87 -10.62
C ALA A 79 5.37 -2.44 -10.65
N ILE A 80 4.59 -2.75 -9.61
CA ILE A 80 3.20 -2.31 -9.46
C ILE A 80 3.11 -0.77 -9.45
N MET A 81 3.93 -0.10 -8.64
CA MET A 81 3.94 1.37 -8.52
C MET A 81 4.18 2.09 -9.86
N THR A 82 4.98 1.48 -10.74
CA THR A 82 5.40 2.07 -12.03
C THR A 82 4.59 1.58 -13.23
N ASP A 83 3.82 0.50 -13.07
CA ASP A 83 2.92 -0.03 -14.09
C ASP A 83 1.73 0.89 -14.30
N LYS A 84 1.56 1.42 -15.52
CA LYS A 84 0.47 2.36 -15.83
C LYS A 84 -0.90 1.67 -15.88
N ASP A 85 -0.94 0.36 -16.06
CA ASP A 85 -2.16 -0.43 -16.18
C ASP A 85 -2.64 -0.98 -14.83
N ALA A 86 -1.86 -0.80 -13.75
CA ALA A 86 -2.16 -1.38 -12.43
C ALA A 86 -3.36 -0.74 -11.71
N GLY A 87 -3.81 0.44 -12.11
CA GLY A 87 -4.80 1.25 -11.41
C GLY A 87 -4.15 2.34 -10.55
N GLU A 88 -4.74 3.53 -10.51
CA GLU A 88 -4.13 4.72 -9.88
C GLU A 88 -3.89 4.51 -8.37
N PHE A 89 -4.91 4.04 -7.65
CA PHE A 89 -4.82 3.81 -6.20
C PHE A 89 -3.87 2.67 -5.85
N VAL A 90 -3.87 1.58 -6.61
CA VAL A 90 -2.95 0.45 -6.42
C VAL A 90 -1.48 0.93 -6.45
N ARG A 91 -1.14 1.83 -7.38
CA ARG A 91 0.21 2.40 -7.48
C ARG A 91 0.57 3.26 -6.28
N ILE A 92 -0.37 4.06 -5.79
CA ILE A 92 -0.18 4.91 -4.61
C ILE A 92 0.04 4.04 -3.37
N ARG A 93 -0.79 3.00 -3.19
CA ARG A 93 -0.64 2.04 -2.09
C ARG A 93 0.69 1.31 -2.17
N ALA A 94 1.17 0.99 -3.38
CA ALA A 94 2.48 0.36 -3.53
C ALA A 94 3.61 1.30 -3.09
N ALA A 95 3.50 2.61 -3.36
CA ALA A 95 4.42 3.61 -2.85
C ALA A 95 4.38 3.72 -1.31
N PHE A 96 3.18 3.66 -0.70
CA PHE A 96 3.05 3.64 0.77
C PHE A 96 3.66 2.37 1.37
N ALA A 97 3.42 1.20 0.79
CA ALA A 97 4.01 -0.05 1.25
C ALA A 97 5.55 0.01 1.18
N LEU A 98 6.11 0.51 0.08
CA LEU A 98 7.55 0.72 -0.05
C LEU A 98 8.08 1.74 0.97
N ALA A 99 7.36 2.83 1.21
CA ALA A 99 7.77 3.85 2.17
C ALA A 99 7.74 3.32 3.62
N ASN A 100 6.72 2.55 3.99
CA ASN A 100 6.55 2.01 5.34
C ASN A 100 7.63 0.98 5.70
N HIS A 101 7.97 0.12 4.75
CA HIS A 101 8.89 -1.01 4.98
C HIS A 101 10.34 -0.74 4.58
N GLY A 102 10.62 0.39 3.94
CA GLY A 102 11.94 0.74 3.46
C GLY A 102 12.07 0.54 1.95
N PRO A 103 12.13 1.64 1.17
CA PRO A 103 12.08 1.57 -0.29
C PRO A 103 13.39 1.07 -0.92
N GLY A 104 14.48 0.98 -0.14
CA GLY A 104 15.78 0.55 -0.62
C GLY A 104 16.27 1.42 -1.79
N ILE A 105 16.61 0.77 -2.91
CA ILE A 105 17.07 1.45 -4.13
C ILE A 105 15.98 2.30 -4.81
N TYR A 106 14.70 2.06 -4.52
CA TYR A 106 13.56 2.75 -5.13
C TYR A 106 13.14 4.03 -4.41
N LYS A 107 14.00 4.53 -3.49
CA LYS A 107 13.68 5.69 -2.66
C LYS A 107 13.25 6.93 -3.47
N ASN A 108 13.90 7.17 -4.61
CA ASN A 108 13.58 8.33 -5.45
C ASN A 108 12.23 8.15 -6.15
N ASP A 109 11.97 6.97 -6.71
CA ASP A 109 10.72 6.64 -7.39
C ASP A 109 9.53 6.76 -6.41
N VAL A 110 9.69 6.25 -5.19
CA VAL A 110 8.70 6.40 -4.12
C VAL A 110 8.49 7.87 -3.78
N LYS A 111 9.57 8.64 -3.61
CA LYS A 111 9.45 10.07 -3.31
C LYS A 111 8.70 10.82 -4.40
N GLU A 112 9.02 10.57 -5.66
CA GLU A 112 8.33 11.19 -6.80
C GLU A 112 6.83 10.87 -6.79
N LYS A 113 6.48 9.59 -6.57
CA LYS A 113 5.07 9.18 -6.49
C LYS A 113 4.34 9.83 -5.32
N LEU A 114 4.97 9.93 -4.15
CA LEU A 114 4.37 10.59 -2.98
C LEU A 114 4.24 12.11 -3.20
N ASP A 115 5.22 12.74 -3.85
CA ASP A 115 5.18 14.18 -4.17
C ASP A 115 4.07 14.48 -5.21
N GLU A 116 3.83 13.58 -6.17
CA GLU A 116 2.67 13.64 -7.07
C GLU A 116 1.36 13.65 -6.27
N VAL A 117 1.18 12.73 -5.32
CA VAL A 117 -0.03 12.68 -4.47
C VAL A 117 -0.19 13.97 -3.66
N ARG A 118 0.90 14.47 -3.08
CA ARG A 118 0.90 15.65 -2.19
C ARG A 118 0.67 16.97 -2.92
N THR A 119 0.90 17.04 -4.22
CA THR A 119 0.84 18.28 -5.00
C THR A 119 -0.30 18.31 -6.01
N ASN A 120 -0.87 17.15 -6.32
CA ASN A 120 -2.00 17.05 -7.24
C ASN A 120 -3.30 17.48 -6.54
N ARG A 121 -3.90 18.55 -7.08
CA ARG A 121 -5.13 19.17 -6.59
C ARG A 121 -6.30 18.20 -6.50
N LYS A 122 -6.39 17.22 -7.42
CA LYS A 122 -7.44 16.18 -7.39
C LYS A 122 -7.47 15.48 -6.04
N TYR A 123 -6.33 14.99 -5.56
CA TYR A 123 -6.27 14.27 -4.28
C TYR A 123 -6.46 15.19 -3.08
N MET A 124 -6.02 16.45 -3.15
CA MET A 124 -6.28 17.40 -2.06
C MET A 124 -7.78 17.63 -1.84
N GLU A 125 -8.57 17.63 -2.92
CA GLU A 125 -10.02 17.88 -2.86
C GLU A 125 -10.83 16.60 -2.61
N THR A 126 -10.40 15.47 -3.16
CA THR A 126 -11.19 14.22 -3.15
C THR A 126 -10.67 13.16 -2.18
N GLU A 127 -9.37 13.17 -1.86
CA GLU A 127 -8.70 12.10 -1.11
C GLU A 127 -7.76 12.67 -0.02
N PRO A 128 -8.27 13.51 0.92
CA PRO A 128 -7.44 14.21 1.88
C PRO A 128 -6.60 13.28 2.78
N ASP A 129 -7.07 12.06 3.02
CA ASP A 129 -6.36 11.07 3.83
C ASP A 129 -5.19 10.40 3.08
N LEU A 130 -5.27 10.27 1.75
CA LEU A 130 -4.11 9.90 0.94
C LEU A 130 -3.03 10.98 1.01
N VAL A 131 -3.42 12.25 0.92
CA VAL A 131 -2.48 13.38 1.04
C VAL A 131 -1.84 13.42 2.43
N ARG A 132 -2.62 13.18 3.49
CA ARG A 132 -2.11 13.10 4.87
C ARG A 132 -1.09 11.97 5.02
N SER A 133 -1.40 10.79 4.48
CA SER A 133 -0.51 9.62 4.51
C SER A 133 0.79 9.88 3.73
N ALA A 134 0.69 10.45 2.54
CA ALA A 134 1.86 10.81 1.72
C ALA A 134 2.76 11.83 2.43
N ASN A 135 2.18 12.83 3.10
CA ASN A 135 2.94 13.78 3.93
C ASN A 135 3.68 13.08 5.07
N ALA A 136 3.04 12.15 5.79
CA ALA A 136 3.66 11.39 6.87
C ALA A 136 4.84 10.55 6.35
N TYR A 137 4.65 9.83 5.25
CA TYR A 137 5.73 9.01 4.67
C TYR A 137 6.89 9.86 4.15
N CYS A 138 6.66 11.00 3.49
CA CYS A 138 7.74 11.89 3.06
C CYS A 138 8.61 12.42 4.21
N GLN A 139 8.03 12.63 5.40
CA GLN A 139 8.80 13.00 6.59
C GLN A 139 9.76 11.88 7.03
N THR A 140 9.32 10.62 6.94
CA THR A 140 10.15 9.45 7.28
C THR A 140 11.25 9.15 6.26
N LEU A 141 11.02 9.47 4.98
CA LEU A 141 11.98 9.28 3.89
C LEU A 141 13.08 10.35 3.86
N SER A 142 12.87 11.48 4.52
CA SER A 142 13.86 12.55 4.63
C SER A 142 15.02 12.11 5.56
N PRO A 143 16.29 12.42 5.25
CA PRO A 143 17.39 12.10 6.15
C PRO A 143 17.13 12.74 7.51
N LYS A 144 17.20 11.97 8.61
CA LYS A 144 17.31 12.56 9.95
C LYS A 144 18.51 13.50 9.89
N ARG A 145 18.31 14.81 10.14
CA ARG A 145 19.43 15.74 10.32
C ARG A 145 20.30 15.13 11.42
N VAL A 146 21.48 14.64 11.05
CA VAL A 146 22.51 14.30 12.02
C VAL A 146 22.96 15.65 12.57
N THR A 147 22.45 16.02 13.74
CA THR A 147 23.09 17.07 14.53
C THR A 147 24.42 16.49 14.98
N ALA A 148 25.49 16.86 14.28
CA ALA A 148 26.84 16.63 14.75
C ALA A 148 26.96 17.25 16.14
N ARG A 149 27.29 16.42 17.14
CA ARG A 149 27.76 16.87 18.45
C ARG A 149 29.27 17.01 18.41
#